data_AF-A0A8S3F6P8-F1
#
_entry.id   AF-A0A8S3F6P8-F1
#
_cell.length_a   1.000
_cell.length_b   1.000
_cell.length_c   1.000
_cell.angle_alpha   90.00
_cell.angle_beta   90.00
_cell.angle_gamma   90.00
#
_symmetry.space_group_name_H-M   'P 1'
#
loop_
_entity.id
_entity.type
_entity.pdbx_description
1 polymer ?
#
loop_
_entity_poly.entity_id
_entity_poly.type
_entity_poly.pdbx_seq_one_letter_code
_entity_poly.pdbx_strand_id
1 'polypeptide(L)' 'TDIHEAQNDWNVAKYPMVPGHEITGIVEQVGSDVKRFQIGDPVGVGCLVDSCRTCLPCQ' A
#
# COMPACT_ATOMS: atom_id res chain seq x y z
N THR A 1 -0.16 -14.36 -3.60
CA THR A 1 -0.43 -13.14 -4.40
C THR A 1 0.85 -12.64 -5.03
N ASP A 2 1.89 -12.36 -4.25
CA ASP A 2 3.17 -11.87 -4.79
C ASP A 2 3.78 -12.77 -5.88
N ILE A 3 3.82 -14.09 -5.67
CA ILE A 3 4.37 -15.04 -6.66
C ILE A 3 3.56 -15.01 -7.96
N HIS A 4 2.22 -15.06 -7.86
CA HIS A 4 1.34 -15.03 -9.03
C HIS A 4 1.56 -13.76 -9.88
N GLU A 5 1.78 -12.63 -9.21
CA GLU A 5 1.99 -11.36 -9.90
C GLU A 5 3.40 -11.23 -10.48
N ALA A 6 4.41 -11.73 -9.76
CA ALA A 6 5.79 -11.81 -10.26
C ALA A 6 5.95 -12.81 -11.42
N GLN A 7 5.09 -13.83 -11.51
CA GLN A 7 5.07 -14.82 -12.59
C GLN A 7 4.09 -14.46 -13.72
N ASN A 8 3.32 -13.38 -13.56
CA ASN A 8 2.29 -12.95 -14.49
C ASN A 8 1.20 -14.01 -14.77
N ASP A 9 0.82 -14.78 -13.75
CA ASP A 9 -0.20 -15.84 -13.88
C ASP A 9 -1.57 -15.31 -14.34
N TRP A 10 -1.83 -14.01 -14.13
CA TRP A 10 -3.07 -13.33 -14.51
C TRP A 10 -2.95 -12.43 -15.76
N ASN A 11 -1.80 -12.41 -16.44
CA ASN A 11 -1.55 -11.57 -17.62
C ASN A 11 -1.74 -10.05 -17.42
N VAL A 12 -1.49 -9.55 -16.21
CA VAL A 12 -1.63 -8.12 -15.85
C VAL A 12 -0.34 -7.48 -15.32
N ALA A 13 0.75 -8.24 -15.22
CA ALA A 13 1.99 -7.78 -14.63
C ALA A 13 2.62 -6.63 -15.43
N LYS A 14 3.13 -5.63 -14.71
CA LYS A 14 3.92 -4.52 -15.26
C LYS A 14 5.31 -4.56 -14.63
N TYR A 15 6.35 -4.57 -15.47
CA TYR A 15 7.74 -4.68 -15.04
C TYR A 15 8.53 -3.37 -15.24
N PRO A 16 9.56 -3.07 -14.40
CA PRO A 16 10.01 -3.87 -13.25
C PRO A 16 8.98 -3.86 -12.11
N MET A 17 8.81 -5.01 -11.46
CA MET A 17 7.83 -5.21 -10.39
C MET A 17 8.54 -5.40 -9.05
N VAL A 18 8.04 -4.75 -8.01
CA VAL A 18 8.44 -4.97 -6.61
C VAL A 18 7.19 -5.49 -5.88
N PRO A 19 7.09 -6.80 -5.61
CA PRO A 19 5.98 -7.37 -4.86
C PRO A 19 6.01 -7.04 -3.37
N GLY A 20 4.97 -7.45 -2.65
CA GLY A 20 4.85 -7.28 -1.20
C GLY A 20 3.70 -6.37 -0.83
N HIS A 21 2.81 -6.88 0.01
CA HIS A 21 1.66 -6.14 0.51
C HIS A 21 1.28 -6.47 1.97
N GLU A 22 2.26 -6.94 2.73
CA GLU A 22 2.18 -7.25 4.16
C GLU A 22 3.32 -6.50 4.87
N ILE A 23 3.24 -5.17 4.90
CA ILE A 23 4.35 -4.33 5.33
C ILE A 23 4.13 -3.87 6.77
N THR A 24 5.21 -3.87 7.56
CA THR A 24 5.26 -3.22 8.87
C THR A 24 6.50 -2.31 8.93
N GLY A 25 6.43 -1.24 9.71
CA GLY A 25 7.53 -0.29 9.84
C GLY A 25 7.28 0.79 10.87
N ILE A 26 8.21 1.74 10.96
CA ILE A 26 8.13 2.92 11.82
C ILE A 26 8.04 4.16 10.94
N VAL A 27 7.16 5.10 11.29
CA VAL A 27 7.03 6.37 10.56
C VAL A 27 8.29 7.21 10.74
N GLU A 28 9.03 7.45 9.66
CA GLU A 28 10.22 8.32 9.67
C GLU A 28 9.86 9.80 9.43
N GLN A 29 8.88 10.08 8.57
CA GLN A 29 8.45 11.43 8.20
C GLN A 29 6.94 11.48 7.90
N VAL A 30 6.32 12.65 8.04
CA VAL A 30 4.91 12.91 7.68
C VAL A 30 4.78 14.25 6.96
N GLY A 31 3.80 14.35 6.06
CA GLY A 31 3.42 15.62 5.42
C GLY A 31 2.69 16.56 6.40
N SER A 32 2.64 17.87 6.08
CA SER A 32 2.07 18.90 6.95
C SER A 32 0.60 18.70 7.31
N ASP A 33 -0.17 18.05 6.43
CA ASP A 33 -1.61 17.85 6.59
C ASP A 33 -1.97 16.51 7.24
N VAL A 34 -0.97 15.68 7.56
CA VAL A 34 -1.19 14.39 8.23
C VAL A 34 -1.61 14.64 9.69
N LYS A 35 -2.76 14.07 10.08
CA LYS A 35 -3.31 14.20 11.44
C LYS A 35 -3.42 12.88 12.20
N ARG A 36 -3.21 11.75 11.51
CA ARG A 36 -3.48 10.41 12.05
C ARG A 36 -2.26 9.69 12.62
N PHE A 37 -1.07 10.04 12.15
CA PHE A 37 0.19 9.42 12.52
C PHE A 37 1.23 10.49 12.78
N GLN A 38 2.24 10.15 13.56
CA GLN A 38 3.38 10.99 13.87
C GLN A 38 4.69 10.20 13.71
N ILE A 39 5.81 10.93 13.64
CA ILE A 39 7.15 10.32 13.56
C ILE A 39 7.36 9.41 14.78
N GLY A 40 7.83 8.18 14.53
CA GLY A 40 8.08 7.15 15.54
C GLY A 40 6.94 6.14 15.73
N ASP A 41 5.76 6.36 15.16
CA ASP A 41 4.66 5.42 15.28
C ASP A 41 4.95 4.08 14.56
N PRO A 42 4.66 2.92 15.17
CA PRO A 42 4.62 1.65 14.46
C PRO A 42 3.35 1.57 13.59
N VAL A 43 3.52 1.22 12.32
CA VAL A 43 2.44 1.18 11.32
C VAL A 43 2.52 -0.08 10.45
N GLY A 44 1.40 -0.42 9.82
CA GLY A 44 1.32 -1.46 8.80
C GLY A 44 0.62 -0.96 7.53
N VAL A 45 1.01 -1.52 6.39
CA VAL A 45 0.40 -1.25 5.07
C VAL A 45 0.03 -2.58 4.41
N GLY A 46 -1.22 -2.69 3.99
CA GLY A 46 -1.78 -3.88 3.33
C GLY A 46 -1.81 -3.77 1.81
N CYS A 47 -2.74 -4.49 1.18
CA CYS A 47 -2.90 -4.59 -0.28
C CYS A 47 -3.29 -3.31 -1.03
N LEU A 48 -3.96 -2.37 -0.37
CA LEU A 48 -4.46 -1.14 -0.98
C LEU A 48 -3.81 0.07 -0.31
N VAL A 49 -3.21 0.94 -1.11
CA VAL A 49 -2.55 2.17 -0.64
C VAL A 49 -3.40 3.42 -0.86
N ASP A 50 -4.42 3.35 -1.73
CA ASP A 50 -5.36 4.44 -1.97
C ASP A 50 -6.68 3.94 -2.60
N SER A 51 -7.68 4.81 -2.67
CA SER A 51 -8.92 4.60 -3.41
C SER A 51 -9.54 5.93 -3.85
N CYS A 52 -10.61 5.93 -4.66
CA CYS A 52 -11.22 7.18 -5.13
C CYS A 52 -11.95 7.99 -4.04
N ARG A 53 -12.15 7.42 -2.84
CA ARG A 53 -12.78 8.03 -1.66
C ARG A 53 -14.23 8.53 -1.82
N THR A 54 -14.84 8.38 -2.99
CA THR A 54 -16.15 9.00 -3.29
C THR A 54 -17.21 8.03 -3.82
N CYS A 55 -16.84 6.85 -4.32
CA CYS A 55 -17.81 5.86 -4.79
C CYS A 55 -18.47 5.07 -3.65
N LEU A 56 -19.61 4.41 -3.93
CA LEU A 56 -20.38 3.64 -2.95
C LEU A 56 -19.52 2.61 -2.16
N PRO A 57 -18.63 1.79 -2.79
CA PRO A 57 -17.74 0.91 -2.03
C PRO A 57 -16.73 1.60 -1.09
N CYS A 58 -16.44 2.88 -1.29
CA CYS A 58 -15.47 3.62 -0.48
C CYS A 58 -16.11 4.34 0.72
N GLN A 59 -17.43 4.53 0.71
CA GLN A 59 -18.20 5.21 1.76
C GLN A 59 -18.75 4.19 2.76
#